data_AF-A0A6A6STN2-F1
#
_entry.id   AF-A0A6A6STN2-F1
#
_cell.length_a   1.000
_cell.length_b   1.000
_cell.length_c   1.000
_cell.angle_alpha   90.00
_cell.angle_beta   90.00
_cell.angle_gamma   90.00
#
_symmetry.space_group_name_H-M   'P 1'
#
loop_
_entity.id
_entity.type
_entity.pdbx_description
1 polymer ?
#
loop_
_entity_poly.entity_id
_entity_poly.type
_entity_poly.pdbx_seq_one_letter_code
_entity_poly.pdbx_strand_id
1 'polypeptide(L)'
;MTLTHTGLTPEVLAYKAPHSLIKEFEPPKDRAYYADPTKKSLLDAATKVNKLTPYIGTELEGVQLSQLTNAQRDELALLAAERGVVFFRDQDITIDQQYELTKHYGLQDRDPSQVDPRHVTILGRDDDIRAFANYGSDFHSDHSFEANPPAYTILRLIRVPETGGDTIWTSQTALYDKLSPHFQDLFDKLQGVHTSEHGYVNAINRGTQPFRPPVRRTHPLVRTHPVTKVKSLFYNPAFVIHLEGLEGAEALHTLQFLKEHLHSADDLTVRWKWAPGSVAIWDNRVVAHRAVPGGYNPQEREGKRTCIFGEKPFFDQVEGVKLSEYKGRPSVTVTNGTNGTNGTKETNGTNGTNGEHAAATRGENGSTSPNGHGGEAGDITVQESEKASGVTQDNTSNANVGP
;
A
#
# COMPACT_ATOMS: atom_id res chain seq x y z
N MET A 1 -16.22 -16.86 4.09
CA MET A 1 -15.95 -17.34 2.71
C MET A 1 -16.55 -16.35 1.74
N THR A 2 -15.76 -15.79 0.81
CA THR A 2 -16.27 -14.99 -0.30
C THR A 2 -16.84 -15.93 -1.36
N LEU A 3 -18.12 -15.78 -1.67
CA LEU A 3 -18.94 -16.63 -2.55
C LEU A 3 -18.59 -16.52 -4.05
N THR A 4 -17.42 -15.99 -4.41
CA THR A 4 -17.12 -15.51 -5.77
C THR A 4 -16.21 -16.42 -6.58
N HIS A 5 -15.93 -17.65 -6.12
CA HIS A 5 -15.11 -18.59 -6.86
C HIS A 5 -15.94 -19.38 -7.87
N THR A 6 -15.63 -19.24 -9.16
CA THR A 6 -16.33 -19.91 -10.28
C THR A 6 -16.14 -21.44 -10.34
N GLY A 7 -15.28 -22.01 -9.49
CA GLY A 7 -15.02 -23.45 -9.40
C GLY A 7 -13.73 -23.86 -10.13
N LEU A 8 -13.13 -24.98 -9.71
CA LEU A 8 -11.96 -25.54 -10.41
C LEU A 8 -12.46 -26.32 -11.63
N THR A 9 -12.08 -25.87 -12.82
CA THR A 9 -12.39 -26.51 -14.11
C THR A 9 -11.17 -27.28 -14.63
N PRO A 10 -11.32 -28.22 -15.58
CA PRO A 10 -10.19 -28.85 -16.26
C PRO A 10 -9.22 -27.84 -16.87
N GLU A 11 -9.74 -26.73 -17.41
CA GLU A 11 -8.95 -25.64 -17.98
C GLU A 11 -8.09 -24.95 -16.92
N VAL A 12 -8.66 -24.66 -15.74
CA VAL A 12 -7.93 -24.08 -14.60
C VAL A 12 -6.80 -25.00 -14.14
N LEU A 13 -7.06 -26.30 -14.05
CA LEU A 13 -6.07 -27.28 -13.61
C LEU A 13 -4.95 -27.51 -14.65
N ALA A 14 -5.26 -27.34 -15.93
CA ALA A 14 -4.30 -27.51 -17.03
C ALA A 14 -3.49 -26.24 -17.34
N TYR A 15 -3.98 -25.05 -16.98
CA TYR A 15 -3.36 -23.78 -17.35
C TYR A 15 -2.01 -23.56 -16.65
N LYS A 16 -1.02 -23.13 -17.42
CA LYS A 16 0.33 -22.77 -16.95
C LYS A 16 0.61 -21.31 -17.25
N ALA A 17 0.70 -20.50 -16.20
CA ALA A 17 1.05 -19.10 -16.33
C ALA A 17 2.49 -18.92 -16.90
N PRO A 18 2.71 -17.96 -17.81
CA PRO A 18 3.97 -17.79 -18.52
C PRO A 18 5.10 -17.18 -17.67
N HIS A 19 4.80 -16.45 -16.59
CA HIS A 19 5.80 -15.81 -15.74
C HIS A 19 5.92 -16.50 -14.38
N SER A 20 7.09 -16.39 -13.76
CA SER A 20 7.31 -16.82 -12.38
C SER A 20 6.61 -15.90 -11.38
N LEU A 21 6.44 -16.39 -10.15
CA LEU A 21 6.06 -15.55 -9.01
C LEU A 21 7.09 -14.44 -8.79
N ILE A 22 6.62 -13.27 -8.34
CA ILE A 22 7.51 -12.21 -7.87
C ILE A 22 8.24 -12.71 -6.63
N LYS A 23 9.57 -12.61 -6.66
CA LYS A 23 10.41 -12.79 -5.49
C LYS A 23 10.46 -11.47 -4.72
N GLU A 24 10.56 -11.58 -3.41
CA GLU A 24 10.81 -10.42 -2.55
C GLU A 24 12.09 -9.69 -2.99
N PHE A 25 12.03 -8.36 -2.98
CA PHE A 25 13.18 -7.50 -3.22
C PHE A 25 13.03 -6.18 -2.45
N GLU A 26 14.14 -5.45 -2.31
CA GLU A 26 14.13 -4.11 -1.72
C GLU A 26 13.87 -3.06 -2.80
N PRO A 27 12.73 -2.35 -2.76
CA PRO A 27 12.46 -1.28 -3.73
C PRO A 27 13.31 -0.04 -3.41
N PRO A 28 13.44 0.89 -4.38
CA PRO A 28 14.00 2.21 -4.12
C PRO A 28 13.27 2.91 -2.97
N LYS A 29 13.98 3.80 -2.28
CA LYS A 29 13.43 4.57 -1.17
C LYS A 29 12.19 5.38 -1.61
N ASP A 30 11.14 5.28 -0.82
CA ASP A 30 9.85 5.91 -1.09
C ASP A 30 9.98 7.44 -1.30
N ARG A 31 9.32 7.96 -2.33
CA ARG A 31 9.39 9.38 -2.70
C ARG A 31 8.84 10.33 -1.64
N ALA A 32 7.87 9.90 -0.83
CA ALA A 32 7.37 10.70 0.28
C ALA A 32 8.44 10.99 1.34
N TYR A 33 9.58 10.26 1.36
CA TYR A 33 10.74 10.62 2.18
C TYR A 33 11.48 11.91 1.71
N TYR A 34 11.25 12.38 0.49
CA TYR A 34 11.90 13.59 -0.02
C TYR A 34 10.97 14.82 0.01
N ALA A 35 9.70 14.63 0.38
CA ALA A 35 8.71 15.68 0.51
C ALA A 35 9.05 16.68 1.63
N ASP A 36 8.71 17.96 1.41
CA ASP A 36 8.52 18.93 2.49
C ASP A 36 7.35 18.45 3.37
N PRO A 37 7.53 18.29 4.70
CA PRO A 37 6.46 17.89 5.61
C PRO A 37 5.21 18.80 5.56
N THR A 38 5.38 20.08 5.21
CA THR A 38 4.27 21.04 5.08
C THR A 38 3.56 20.95 3.73
N LYS A 39 4.16 20.26 2.74
CA LYS A 39 3.64 20.11 1.37
C LYS A 39 3.36 21.45 0.69
N LYS A 40 4.12 22.49 1.06
CA LYS A 40 3.84 23.88 0.69
C LYS A 40 3.89 24.07 -0.82
N SER A 41 4.85 23.46 -1.52
CA SER A 41 5.01 23.68 -2.97
C SER A 41 3.82 23.17 -3.79
N LEU A 42 3.19 22.08 -3.35
CA LEU A 42 2.03 21.45 -3.98
C LEU A 42 0.76 22.18 -3.57
N LEU A 43 0.59 22.45 -2.27
CA LEU A 43 -0.63 23.06 -1.76
C LEU A 43 -0.79 24.51 -2.23
N ASP A 44 0.31 25.28 -2.34
CA ASP A 44 0.26 26.65 -2.86
C ASP A 44 0.00 26.71 -4.38
N ALA A 45 0.28 25.62 -5.10
CA ALA A 45 -0.02 25.53 -6.53
C ALA A 45 -1.50 25.22 -6.80
N ALA A 46 -2.23 24.72 -5.81
CA ALA A 46 -3.66 24.47 -5.94
C ALA A 46 -4.45 25.77 -5.79
N THR A 47 -5.43 25.98 -6.66
CA THR A 47 -6.39 27.08 -6.48
C THR A 47 -7.31 26.82 -5.29
N LYS A 48 -7.52 25.54 -4.95
CA LYS A 48 -8.31 25.11 -3.79
C LYS A 48 -7.91 23.72 -3.34
N VAL A 49 -7.93 23.50 -2.02
CA VAL A 49 -7.65 22.21 -1.37
C VAL A 49 -8.91 21.78 -0.61
N ASN A 50 -9.62 20.79 -1.14
CA ASN A 50 -10.85 20.27 -0.53
C ASN A 50 -10.54 19.00 0.27
N LYS A 51 -10.62 19.06 1.60
CA LYS A 51 -10.64 17.86 2.43
C LYS A 51 -12.04 17.24 2.32
N LEU A 52 -12.16 16.13 1.60
CA LEU A 52 -13.47 15.55 1.25
C LEU A 52 -14.17 14.94 2.47
N THR A 53 -13.43 14.23 3.32
CA THR A 53 -13.91 13.74 4.62
C THR A 53 -12.85 13.95 5.70
N PRO A 54 -13.19 13.82 7.00
CA PRO A 54 -12.24 14.11 8.08
C PRO A 54 -10.95 13.30 8.01
N TYR A 55 -11.03 11.99 7.72
CA TYR A 55 -9.90 11.06 7.84
C TYR A 55 -9.33 10.55 6.51
N ILE A 56 -9.99 10.83 5.39
CA ILE A 56 -9.54 10.34 4.08
C ILE A 56 -9.95 11.30 2.95
N GLY A 57 -9.17 11.31 1.88
CA GLY A 57 -9.53 12.03 0.67
C GLY A 57 -9.18 13.51 0.72
N THR A 58 -8.47 13.95 -0.31
CA THR A 58 -8.25 15.37 -0.62
C THR A 58 -8.41 15.58 -2.11
N GLU A 59 -9.20 16.55 -2.54
CA GLU A 59 -9.22 17.00 -3.94
C GLU A 59 -8.38 18.27 -4.07
N LEU A 60 -7.51 18.30 -5.08
CA LEU A 60 -6.70 19.46 -5.45
C LEU A 60 -7.26 20.06 -6.74
N GLU A 61 -7.81 21.27 -6.66
CA GLU A 61 -8.28 22.03 -7.82
C GLU A 61 -7.15 22.93 -8.36
N GLY A 62 -7.14 23.16 -9.68
CA GLY A 62 -6.19 24.05 -10.34
C GLY A 62 -4.78 23.46 -10.56
N VAL A 63 -4.54 22.22 -10.13
CA VAL A 63 -3.28 21.52 -10.34
C VAL A 63 -3.37 20.59 -11.55
N GLN A 64 -2.43 20.70 -12.48
CA GLN A 64 -2.25 19.76 -13.60
C GLN A 64 -1.08 18.82 -13.32
N LEU A 65 -1.35 17.51 -13.33
CA LEU A 65 -0.35 16.46 -13.08
C LEU A 65 0.81 16.50 -14.08
N SER A 66 0.56 16.94 -15.32
CA SER A 66 1.57 17.13 -16.37
C SER A 66 2.60 18.21 -16.04
N GLN A 67 2.26 19.16 -15.15
CA GLN A 67 3.06 20.34 -14.83
C GLN A 67 3.77 20.24 -13.48
N LEU A 68 3.54 19.16 -12.72
CA LEU A 68 4.16 18.99 -11.41
C LEU A 68 5.68 18.89 -11.52
N THR A 69 6.36 19.72 -10.74
CA THR A 69 7.79 19.58 -10.46
C THR A 69 8.08 18.35 -9.61
N ASN A 70 9.34 17.89 -9.57
CA ASN A 70 9.71 16.74 -8.75
C ASN A 70 9.42 16.94 -7.25
N ALA A 71 9.61 18.17 -6.73
CA ALA A 71 9.28 18.50 -5.34
C ALA A 71 7.78 18.34 -5.06
N GLN A 72 6.93 18.86 -5.94
CA GLN A 72 5.48 18.72 -5.81
C GLN A 72 5.02 17.26 -5.95
N ARG A 73 5.68 16.46 -6.80
CA ARG A 73 5.41 15.02 -6.89
C ARG A 73 5.75 14.30 -5.59
N ASP A 74 6.88 14.61 -4.98
CA ASP A 74 7.26 14.04 -3.68
C ASP A 74 6.27 14.43 -2.59
N GLU A 75 5.86 15.70 -2.53
CA GLU A 75 4.81 16.20 -1.64
C GLU A 75 3.45 15.53 -1.88
N LEU A 76 3.13 15.20 -3.14
CA LEU A 76 1.91 14.46 -3.50
C LEU A 76 1.95 13.02 -2.98
N ALA A 77 3.12 12.35 -3.02
CA ALA A 77 3.29 11.04 -2.39
C ALA A 77 3.05 11.11 -0.87
N LEU A 78 3.59 12.13 -0.20
CA LEU A 78 3.36 12.33 1.23
C LEU A 78 1.89 12.66 1.53
N LEU A 79 1.25 13.49 0.71
CA LEU A 79 -0.18 13.80 0.87
C LEU A 79 -1.04 12.54 0.72
N ALA A 80 -0.75 11.68 -0.26
CA ALA A 80 -1.43 10.40 -0.44
C ALA A 80 -1.19 9.44 0.75
N ALA A 81 0.03 9.38 1.28
CA ALA A 81 0.34 8.57 2.47
C ALA A 81 -0.41 9.05 3.73
N GLU A 82 -0.62 10.36 3.88
CA GLU A 82 -1.34 10.95 5.02
C GLU A 82 -2.86 10.94 4.85
N ARG A 83 -3.36 11.07 3.62
CA ARG A 83 -4.80 11.25 3.30
C ARG A 83 -5.42 10.03 2.64
N GLY A 84 -4.66 8.97 2.41
CA GLY A 84 -5.06 7.75 1.71
C GLY A 84 -5.18 7.93 0.20
N VAL A 85 -5.92 8.95 -0.26
CA VAL A 85 -6.19 9.21 -1.68
C VAL A 85 -6.28 10.70 -1.98
N VAL A 86 -5.72 11.10 -3.13
CA VAL A 86 -5.78 12.46 -3.66
C VAL A 86 -6.47 12.44 -5.03
N PHE A 87 -7.39 13.37 -5.24
CA PHE A 87 -8.22 13.46 -6.43
C PHE A 87 -7.95 14.72 -7.24
N PHE A 88 -8.11 14.58 -8.56
CA PHE A 88 -7.96 15.65 -9.52
C PHE A 88 -9.07 15.57 -10.57
N ARG A 89 -9.56 16.72 -11.02
CA ARG A 89 -10.48 16.87 -12.15
C ARG A 89 -9.74 17.40 -13.38
N ASP A 90 -10.32 17.18 -14.56
CA ASP A 90 -9.91 17.82 -15.82
C ASP A 90 -8.40 17.72 -16.11
N GLN A 91 -7.83 16.52 -15.98
CA GLN A 91 -6.40 16.29 -16.18
C GLN A 91 -6.04 16.05 -17.66
N ASP A 92 -5.01 16.77 -18.11
CA ASP A 92 -4.52 16.75 -19.49
C ASP A 92 -3.50 15.63 -19.81
N ILE A 93 -3.09 14.85 -18.80
CA ILE A 93 -2.08 13.81 -18.97
C ILE A 93 -2.48 12.75 -20.01
N THR A 94 -1.56 12.40 -20.89
CA THR A 94 -1.65 11.22 -21.76
C THR A 94 -1.34 9.94 -20.99
N ILE A 95 -1.55 8.77 -21.62
CA ILE A 95 -1.16 7.48 -21.03
C ILE A 95 0.35 7.43 -20.79
N ASP A 96 1.15 7.96 -21.73
CA ASP A 96 2.61 8.00 -21.58
C ASP A 96 3.03 8.93 -20.43
N GLN A 97 2.39 10.09 -20.30
CA GLN A 97 2.65 10.98 -19.15
C GLN A 97 2.20 10.37 -17.82
N GLN A 98 1.09 9.62 -17.78
CA GLN A 98 0.69 8.87 -16.58
C GLN A 98 1.72 7.80 -16.23
N TYR A 99 2.23 7.07 -17.22
CA TYR A 99 3.26 6.06 -17.05
C TYR A 99 4.57 6.67 -16.50
N GLU A 100 5.04 7.78 -17.08
CA GLU A 100 6.23 8.47 -16.60
C GLU A 100 6.03 9.11 -15.21
N LEU A 101 4.85 9.68 -14.93
CA LEU A 101 4.49 10.14 -13.59
C LEU A 101 4.54 8.99 -12.58
N THR A 102 4.07 7.80 -12.97
CA THR A 102 4.09 6.62 -12.09
C THR A 102 5.52 6.18 -11.78
N LYS A 103 6.43 6.20 -12.77
CA LYS A 103 7.86 5.87 -12.56
C LYS A 103 8.56 6.78 -11.56
N HIS A 104 8.12 8.04 -11.43
CA HIS A 104 8.66 8.95 -10.42
C HIS A 104 8.56 8.33 -9.03
N TYR A 105 7.46 7.64 -8.73
CA TYR A 105 7.15 7.10 -7.42
C TYR A 105 7.87 5.80 -7.07
N GLY A 106 8.40 5.07 -8.06
CA GLY A 106 9.10 3.82 -7.82
C GLY A 106 9.19 2.91 -9.05
N LEU A 107 9.60 1.67 -8.82
CA LEU A 107 9.64 0.64 -9.86
C LEU A 107 8.22 0.22 -10.21
N GLN A 108 7.86 0.27 -11.50
CA GLN A 108 6.51 -0.10 -11.92
C GLN A 108 6.22 -1.58 -11.70
N ASP A 109 5.06 -1.84 -11.11
CA ASP A 109 4.45 -3.15 -11.10
C ASP A 109 3.69 -3.37 -12.41
N ARG A 110 3.68 -4.63 -12.87
CA ARG A 110 2.90 -5.06 -14.01
C ARG A 110 1.76 -5.93 -13.51
N ASP A 111 0.54 -5.45 -13.73
CA ASP A 111 -0.66 -6.16 -13.34
C ASP A 111 -0.74 -7.54 -14.05
N PRO A 112 -1.19 -8.60 -13.36
CA PRO A 112 -1.30 -9.94 -13.94
C PRO A 112 -2.22 -10.06 -15.18
N SER A 113 -3.02 -9.04 -15.47
CA SER A 113 -3.90 -8.92 -16.65
C SER A 113 -3.44 -7.85 -17.66
N GLN A 114 -2.26 -7.25 -17.44
CA GLN A 114 -1.76 -6.14 -18.24
C GLN A 114 -1.20 -6.57 -19.60
N VAL A 115 -1.99 -6.30 -20.64
CA VAL A 115 -1.62 -6.51 -22.05
C VAL A 115 -0.69 -5.40 -22.55
N ASP A 116 -1.03 -4.12 -22.33
CA ASP A 116 -0.17 -2.98 -22.69
C ASP A 116 0.93 -2.82 -21.64
N PRO A 117 2.23 -2.79 -21.99
CA PRO A 117 3.32 -2.72 -21.02
C PRO A 117 3.32 -1.44 -20.16
N ARG A 118 2.52 -0.42 -20.52
CA ARG A 118 2.43 0.84 -19.78
C ARG A 118 1.30 0.90 -18.78
N HIS A 119 0.20 0.17 -18.99
CA HIS A 119 -0.96 0.28 -18.10
C HIS A 119 -1.89 -0.93 -18.23
N VAL A 120 -2.68 -1.19 -17.17
CA VAL A 120 -3.84 -2.07 -17.26
C VAL A 120 -5.10 -1.25 -17.54
N THR A 121 -6.00 -1.81 -18.36
CA THR A 121 -7.30 -1.18 -18.66
C THR A 121 -8.35 -1.71 -17.70
N ILE A 122 -9.00 -0.80 -16.98
CA ILE A 122 -10.07 -1.10 -16.03
C ILE A 122 -11.42 -0.78 -16.69
N LEU A 123 -12.17 -1.82 -17.05
CA LEU A 123 -13.46 -1.68 -17.70
C LEU A 123 -14.62 -1.67 -16.70
N GLY A 124 -15.79 -1.21 -17.15
CA GLY A 124 -17.06 -1.47 -16.47
C GLY A 124 -17.35 -2.97 -16.41
N ARG A 125 -18.20 -3.35 -15.47
CA ARG A 125 -18.68 -4.73 -15.32
C ARG A 125 -20.17 -4.71 -15.09
N ASP A 126 -20.85 -5.59 -15.83
CA ASP A 126 -22.25 -6.00 -15.67
C ASP A 126 -23.29 -4.85 -15.60
N ASP A 127 -24.29 -4.89 -16.48
CA ASP A 127 -25.41 -3.94 -16.47
C ASP A 127 -26.50 -4.33 -15.45
N ASP A 128 -26.69 -5.63 -15.21
CA ASP A 128 -27.71 -6.15 -14.30
C ASP A 128 -27.31 -6.07 -12.82
N ILE A 129 -28.10 -5.33 -12.04
CA ILE A 129 -27.91 -5.16 -10.60
C ILE A 129 -27.91 -6.48 -9.81
N ARG A 130 -28.61 -7.50 -10.30
CA ARG A 130 -28.70 -8.82 -9.66
C ARG A 130 -27.41 -9.61 -9.79
N ALA A 131 -26.62 -9.34 -10.84
CA ALA A 131 -25.31 -9.97 -10.99
C ALA A 131 -24.39 -9.61 -9.82
N PHE A 132 -24.54 -8.44 -9.18
CA PHE A 132 -23.61 -7.99 -8.14
C PHE A 132 -23.58 -8.86 -6.89
N ALA A 133 -24.67 -9.57 -6.58
CA ALA A 133 -24.70 -10.55 -5.49
C ALA A 133 -23.67 -11.68 -5.69
N ASN A 134 -23.30 -11.96 -6.95
CA ASN A 134 -22.37 -13.02 -7.35
C ASN A 134 -21.02 -12.49 -7.88
N TYR A 135 -20.92 -11.18 -8.19
CA TYR A 135 -19.84 -10.62 -9.01
C TYR A 135 -19.09 -9.41 -8.41
N GLY A 136 -19.39 -9.00 -7.17
CA GLY A 136 -18.73 -7.86 -6.53
C GLY A 136 -17.24 -8.08 -6.21
N SER A 137 -16.35 -7.21 -6.71
CA SER A 137 -15.02 -7.06 -6.14
C SER A 137 -15.18 -6.41 -4.77
N ASP A 138 -14.95 -7.18 -3.72
CA ASP A 138 -14.98 -6.67 -2.35
C ASP A 138 -13.84 -5.65 -2.11
N PHE A 139 -13.85 -5.02 -0.95
CA PHE A 139 -12.78 -4.11 -0.53
C PHE A 139 -11.40 -4.77 -0.59
N HIS A 140 -10.41 -4.03 -1.08
CA HIS A 140 -9.03 -4.47 -1.17
C HIS A 140 -8.02 -3.34 -1.33
N SER A 141 -6.80 -3.63 -0.97
CA SER A 141 -5.57 -2.99 -1.41
C SER A 141 -5.02 -3.81 -2.58
N ASP A 142 -4.56 -3.14 -3.65
CA ASP A 142 -4.13 -3.80 -4.88
C ASP A 142 -3.08 -4.87 -4.60
N HIS A 143 -3.28 -6.08 -5.15
CA HIS A 143 -2.33 -7.19 -5.13
C HIS A 143 -1.68 -7.48 -3.76
N SER A 144 -2.42 -7.35 -2.65
CA SER A 144 -1.89 -7.63 -1.30
C SER A 144 -1.34 -9.06 -1.10
N PHE A 145 -1.59 -9.98 -2.03
CA PHE A 145 -1.02 -11.33 -2.08
C PHE A 145 0.40 -11.40 -2.64
N GLU A 146 0.96 -10.31 -3.18
CA GLU A 146 2.34 -10.28 -3.67
C GLU A 146 3.35 -10.17 -2.53
N ALA A 147 4.61 -10.54 -2.79
CA ALA A 147 5.70 -10.38 -1.81
C ALA A 147 5.98 -8.90 -1.50
N ASN A 148 5.95 -8.07 -2.55
CA ASN A 148 6.04 -6.61 -2.52
C ASN A 148 4.73 -6.04 -3.10
N PRO A 149 3.63 -5.93 -2.31
CA PRO A 149 2.39 -5.34 -2.79
C PRO A 149 2.62 -3.91 -3.30
N PRO A 150 1.84 -3.44 -4.29
CA PRO A 150 1.88 -2.07 -4.75
C PRO A 150 1.79 -1.04 -3.61
N ALA A 151 2.59 0.02 -3.69
CA ALA A 151 2.46 1.17 -2.79
C ALA A 151 1.51 2.21 -3.39
N TYR A 152 1.90 2.91 -4.44
CA TYR A 152 1.04 3.90 -5.09
C TYR A 152 0.34 3.34 -6.33
N THR A 153 -0.94 3.63 -6.47
CA THR A 153 -1.70 3.41 -7.70
C THR A 153 -2.25 4.73 -8.23
N ILE A 154 -2.17 4.90 -9.55
CA ILE A 154 -2.78 6.00 -10.28
C ILE A 154 -3.85 5.43 -11.20
N LEU A 155 -5.08 5.94 -11.09
CA LEU A 155 -6.20 5.60 -11.98
C LEU A 155 -6.76 6.85 -12.63
N ARG A 156 -6.77 6.88 -13.96
CA ARG A 156 -7.44 7.90 -14.77
C ARG A 156 -8.64 7.31 -15.48
N LEU A 157 -9.80 7.95 -15.38
CA LEU A 157 -11.00 7.53 -16.10
C LEU A 157 -11.10 8.27 -17.44
N ILE A 158 -11.18 7.51 -18.53
CA ILE A 158 -11.31 8.00 -19.90
C ILE A 158 -12.78 8.09 -20.30
N ARG A 159 -13.54 7.03 -20.04
CA ARG A 159 -15.00 7.00 -20.19
C ARG A 159 -15.64 6.76 -18.83
N VAL A 160 -16.73 7.47 -18.57
CA VAL A 160 -17.50 7.34 -17.33
C VAL A 160 -19.00 7.33 -17.71
N PRO A 161 -19.80 6.40 -17.15
CA PRO A 161 -21.25 6.42 -17.36
C PRO A 161 -21.89 7.65 -16.69
N GLU A 162 -23.07 8.04 -17.15
CA GLU A 162 -23.81 9.17 -16.57
C GLU A 162 -24.06 8.95 -15.06
N THR A 163 -24.49 7.74 -14.70
CA THR A 163 -24.72 7.30 -13.32
C THR A 163 -23.96 6.01 -13.01
N GLY A 164 -23.56 5.84 -11.75
CA GLY A 164 -22.78 4.68 -11.30
C GLY A 164 -21.31 4.72 -11.69
N GLY A 165 -20.61 3.61 -11.43
CA GLY A 165 -19.19 3.44 -11.77
C GLY A 165 -18.20 4.06 -10.78
N ASP A 166 -18.72 4.62 -9.68
CA ASP A 166 -17.99 5.23 -8.58
C ASP A 166 -16.96 4.29 -7.94
N THR A 167 -16.05 4.86 -7.17
CA THR A 167 -15.09 4.08 -6.38
C THR A 167 -15.09 4.59 -4.95
N ILE A 168 -15.00 3.65 -4.01
CA ILE A 168 -15.02 3.91 -2.57
C ILE A 168 -13.66 3.54 -2.02
N TRP A 169 -13.09 4.39 -1.17
CA TRP A 169 -11.89 4.13 -0.37
C TRP A 169 -12.20 4.30 1.11
N THR A 170 -11.64 3.43 1.93
CA THR A 170 -11.75 3.49 3.40
C THR A 170 -10.36 3.50 4.02
N SER A 171 -10.15 4.38 5.00
CA SER A 171 -8.86 4.55 5.67
C SER A 171 -8.58 3.38 6.63
N GLN A 172 -7.56 2.60 6.32
CA GLN A 172 -7.12 1.49 7.17
C GLN A 172 -6.32 1.97 8.40
N THR A 173 -5.73 3.16 8.34
CA THR A 173 -5.08 3.78 9.51
C THR A 173 -6.10 4.26 10.52
N ALA A 174 -7.19 4.89 10.07
CA ALA A 174 -8.28 5.30 10.95
C ALA A 174 -9.08 4.10 11.46
N LEU A 175 -9.25 3.05 10.64
CA LEU A 175 -9.89 1.80 11.09
C LEU A 175 -9.11 1.16 12.25
N TYR A 176 -7.78 1.12 12.17
CA TYR A 176 -6.94 0.63 13.26
C TYR A 176 -7.10 1.49 14.52
N ASP A 177 -7.02 2.81 14.38
CA ASP A 177 -7.08 3.74 15.51
C ASP A 177 -8.45 3.73 16.21
N LYS A 178 -9.53 3.44 15.48
CA LYS A 178 -10.90 3.30 16.01
C LYS A 178 -11.10 2.03 16.86
N LEU A 179 -10.22 1.04 16.78
CA LEU A 179 -10.31 -0.17 17.59
C LEU A 179 -10.08 0.13 19.08
N SER A 180 -10.65 -0.69 19.96
CA SER A 180 -10.30 -0.63 21.38
C SER A 180 -8.83 -1.04 21.57
N PRO A 181 -8.16 -0.57 22.65
CA PRO A 181 -6.79 -0.97 22.95
C PRO A 181 -6.58 -2.49 22.98
N HIS A 182 -7.55 -3.26 23.48
CA HIS A 182 -7.47 -4.73 23.52
C HIS A 182 -7.49 -5.36 22.12
N PHE A 183 -8.29 -4.82 21.19
CA PHE A 183 -8.27 -5.28 19.81
C PHE A 183 -6.99 -4.87 19.08
N GLN A 184 -6.44 -3.69 19.38
CA GLN A 184 -5.13 -3.28 18.87
C GLN A 184 -4.04 -4.25 19.34
N ASP A 185 -3.97 -4.54 20.64
CA ASP A 185 -2.99 -5.48 21.22
C ASP A 185 -3.10 -6.90 20.67
N LEU A 186 -4.31 -7.33 20.30
CA LEU A 186 -4.54 -8.62 19.65
C LEU A 186 -4.06 -8.58 18.20
N PHE A 187 -4.53 -7.60 17.42
CA PHE A 187 -4.30 -7.54 15.97
C PHE A 187 -2.86 -7.18 15.60
N ASP A 188 -2.13 -6.47 16.46
CA ASP A 188 -0.70 -6.22 16.31
C ASP A 188 0.13 -7.52 16.22
N LYS A 189 -0.41 -8.64 16.73
CA LYS A 189 0.28 -9.95 16.77
C LYS A 189 -0.15 -10.91 15.65
N LEU A 190 -1.26 -10.61 14.97
CA LEU A 190 -1.83 -11.53 13.98
C LEU A 190 -1.21 -11.32 12.59
N GLN A 191 -1.20 -12.39 11.81
CA GLN A 191 -0.83 -12.37 10.40
C GLN A 191 -2.04 -12.74 9.54
N GLY A 192 -2.24 -12.02 8.43
CA GLY A 192 -3.24 -12.35 7.42
C GLY A 192 -2.64 -13.17 6.29
N VAL A 193 -3.34 -14.23 5.86
CA VAL A 193 -2.98 -15.00 4.66
C VAL A 193 -3.76 -14.45 3.47
N HIS A 194 -3.05 -13.80 2.55
CA HIS A 194 -3.57 -13.21 1.32
C HIS A 194 -3.40 -14.17 0.15
N THR A 195 -4.42 -14.33 -0.70
CA THR A 195 -4.40 -15.22 -1.87
C THR A 195 -4.78 -14.53 -3.17
N SER A 196 -4.18 -14.95 -4.28
CA SER A 196 -4.63 -14.62 -5.64
C SER A 196 -5.47 -15.72 -6.30
N GLU A 197 -5.67 -16.86 -5.64
CA GLU A 197 -6.34 -18.04 -6.20
C GLU A 197 -7.74 -17.72 -6.75
N HIS A 198 -8.55 -16.96 -6.01
CA HIS A 198 -9.89 -16.58 -6.48
C HIS A 198 -9.84 -15.79 -7.79
N GLY A 199 -8.93 -14.81 -7.88
CA GLY A 199 -8.74 -14.01 -9.08
C GLY A 199 -8.21 -14.85 -10.25
N TYR A 200 -7.25 -15.74 -9.99
CA TYR A 200 -6.66 -16.63 -10.97
C TYR A 200 -7.68 -17.59 -11.59
N VAL A 201 -8.49 -18.25 -10.76
CA VAL A 201 -9.52 -19.18 -11.24
C VAL A 201 -10.60 -18.45 -12.03
N ASN A 202 -11.07 -17.31 -11.52
CA ASN A 202 -12.06 -16.50 -12.21
C ASN A 202 -11.54 -15.94 -13.54
N ALA A 203 -10.24 -15.61 -13.62
CA ALA A 203 -9.63 -15.15 -14.86
C ALA A 203 -9.73 -16.22 -15.94
N ILE A 204 -9.28 -17.44 -15.65
CA ILE A 204 -9.27 -18.56 -16.62
C ILE A 204 -10.69 -18.94 -17.03
N ASN A 205 -11.60 -19.09 -16.07
CA ASN A 205 -12.99 -19.46 -16.36
C ASN A 205 -13.75 -18.40 -17.17
N ARG A 206 -13.26 -17.16 -17.21
CA ARG A 206 -13.79 -16.06 -18.04
C ARG A 206 -13.02 -15.87 -19.35
N GLY A 207 -12.14 -16.80 -19.70
CA GLY A 207 -11.36 -16.76 -20.94
C GLY A 207 -10.21 -15.76 -20.93
N THR A 208 -9.79 -15.28 -19.76
CA THR A 208 -8.60 -14.44 -19.62
C THR A 208 -7.40 -15.29 -19.17
N GLN A 209 -6.20 -14.86 -19.57
CA GLN A 209 -4.97 -15.62 -19.33
C GLN A 209 -4.10 -14.88 -18.31
N PRO A 210 -4.14 -15.25 -17.01
CA PRO A 210 -3.32 -14.60 -16.00
C PRO A 210 -1.82 -14.87 -16.27
N PHE A 211 -1.00 -13.83 -16.15
CA PHE A 211 0.43 -13.93 -16.46
C PHE A 211 1.26 -14.63 -15.37
N ARG A 212 0.79 -14.65 -14.11
CA ARG A 212 1.48 -15.28 -12.96
C ARG A 212 0.64 -16.42 -12.37
N PRO A 213 1.28 -17.48 -11.83
CA PRO A 213 0.57 -18.55 -11.13
C PRO A 213 -0.06 -18.02 -9.83
N PRO A 214 -1.07 -18.72 -9.26
CA PRO A 214 -1.71 -18.29 -8.03
C PRO A 214 -0.73 -18.41 -6.86
N VAL A 215 -0.93 -17.57 -5.84
CA VAL A 215 -0.01 -17.47 -4.71
C VAL A 215 -0.76 -17.18 -3.42
N ARG A 216 -0.22 -17.72 -2.32
CA ARG A 216 -0.56 -17.32 -0.96
C ARG A 216 0.66 -16.67 -0.31
N ARG A 217 0.43 -15.58 0.42
CA ARG A 217 1.44 -14.87 1.20
C ARG A 217 0.87 -14.46 2.55
N THR A 218 1.72 -14.58 3.56
CA THR A 218 1.43 -14.17 4.92
C THR A 218 2.05 -12.79 5.15
N HIS A 219 1.23 -11.85 5.60
CA HIS A 219 1.64 -10.49 5.95
C HIS A 219 1.07 -10.10 7.31
N PRO A 220 1.69 -9.15 8.04
CA PRO A 220 1.10 -8.64 9.28
C PRO A 220 -0.31 -8.10 9.05
N LEU A 221 -1.25 -8.47 9.93
CA LEU A 221 -2.61 -7.93 9.88
C LEU A 221 -2.63 -6.43 10.16
N VAL A 222 -1.71 -5.97 11.00
CA VAL A 222 -1.40 -4.54 11.20
C VAL A 222 -0.02 -4.30 10.63
N ARG A 223 0.11 -3.35 9.72
CA ARG A 223 1.41 -2.93 9.16
C ARG A 223 1.78 -1.53 9.61
N THR A 224 3.06 -1.23 9.63
CA THR A 224 3.58 0.13 9.83
C THR A 224 3.88 0.76 8.47
N HIS A 225 3.34 1.95 8.21
CA HIS A 225 3.68 2.68 6.98
C HIS A 225 5.15 3.14 7.03
N PRO A 226 5.98 2.91 6.00
CA PRO A 226 7.43 3.15 6.07
C PRO A 226 7.77 4.62 6.32
N VAL A 227 7.07 5.55 5.67
CA VAL A 227 7.34 7.00 5.77
C VAL A 227 6.68 7.65 6.99
N THR A 228 5.36 7.54 7.12
CA THR A 228 4.59 8.19 8.19
C THR A 228 4.67 7.47 9.53
N LYS A 229 5.09 6.20 9.54
CA LYS A 229 5.10 5.31 10.72
C LYS A 229 3.72 5.05 11.33
N VAL A 230 2.65 5.49 10.66
CA VAL A 230 1.29 5.25 11.13
C VAL A 230 0.93 3.78 10.90
N LYS A 231 0.38 3.14 11.93
CA LYS A 231 -0.15 1.78 11.86
C LYS A 231 -1.43 1.73 11.01
N SER A 232 -1.54 0.71 10.18
CA SER A 232 -2.65 0.49 9.25
C SER A 232 -3.17 -0.93 9.38
N LEU A 233 -4.48 -1.09 9.54
CA LEU A 233 -5.15 -2.40 9.57
C LEU A 233 -5.19 -2.98 8.14
N PHE A 234 -4.18 -3.76 7.76
CA PHE A 234 -3.93 -4.33 6.43
C PHE A 234 -4.91 -5.45 6.03
N TYR A 235 -6.18 -5.26 6.36
CA TYR A 235 -7.26 -6.20 6.09
C TYR A 235 -7.90 -5.96 4.72
N ASN A 236 -7.86 -6.99 3.88
CA ASN A 236 -8.29 -6.92 2.48
C ASN A 236 -9.24 -8.09 2.18
N PRO A 237 -10.56 -7.96 2.41
CA PRO A 237 -11.50 -9.09 2.37
C PRO A 237 -11.60 -9.77 0.99
N ALA A 238 -11.19 -9.11 -0.10
CA ALA A 238 -11.10 -9.77 -1.40
C ALA A 238 -9.96 -10.82 -1.46
N PHE A 239 -8.94 -10.71 -0.61
CA PHE A 239 -7.71 -11.50 -0.68
C PHE A 239 -7.39 -12.28 0.60
N VAL A 240 -7.76 -11.78 1.79
CA VAL A 240 -7.48 -12.44 3.07
C VAL A 240 -8.42 -13.63 3.27
N ILE A 241 -7.86 -14.83 3.40
CA ILE A 241 -8.62 -16.08 3.56
C ILE A 241 -8.49 -16.72 4.95
N HIS A 242 -7.46 -16.34 5.72
CA HIS A 242 -7.17 -16.92 7.02
C HIS A 242 -6.34 -15.95 7.87
N LEU A 243 -6.35 -16.15 9.19
CA LEU A 243 -5.50 -15.44 10.16
C LEU A 243 -4.63 -16.48 10.87
N GLU A 244 -3.32 -16.39 10.72
CA GLU A 244 -2.41 -17.34 11.37
C GLU A 244 -2.42 -17.16 12.89
N GLY A 245 -2.25 -18.27 13.61
CA GLY A 245 -2.23 -18.29 15.07
C GLY A 245 -3.60 -18.30 15.74
N LEU A 246 -4.70 -18.26 14.96
CA LEU A 246 -6.06 -18.44 15.47
C LEU A 246 -6.62 -19.80 15.07
N GLU A 247 -7.40 -20.40 15.97
CA GLU A 247 -8.16 -21.61 15.69
C GLU A 247 -9.28 -21.34 14.67
N GLY A 248 -9.82 -22.38 14.04
CA GLY A 248 -10.76 -22.21 12.92
C GLY A 248 -11.98 -21.33 13.23
N ALA A 249 -12.61 -21.54 14.40
CA ALA A 249 -13.76 -20.73 14.82
C ALA A 249 -13.36 -19.28 15.16
N GLU A 250 -12.23 -19.11 15.83
CA GLU A 250 -11.69 -17.79 16.21
C GLU A 250 -11.36 -16.97 14.96
N ALA A 251 -10.66 -17.57 13.99
CA ALA A 251 -10.34 -16.95 12.71
C ALA A 251 -11.60 -16.55 11.95
N LEU A 252 -12.61 -17.44 11.89
CA LEU A 252 -13.87 -17.17 11.20
C LEU A 252 -14.61 -15.96 11.82
N HIS A 253 -14.76 -15.94 13.15
CA HIS A 253 -15.45 -14.86 13.84
C HIS A 253 -14.65 -13.55 13.79
N THR A 254 -13.32 -13.61 13.88
CA THR A 254 -12.45 -12.44 13.77
C THR A 254 -12.50 -11.83 12.38
N LEU A 255 -12.45 -12.65 11.32
CA LEU A 255 -12.60 -12.19 9.94
C LEU A 255 -13.99 -11.57 9.70
N GLN A 256 -15.04 -12.11 10.31
CA GLN A 256 -16.38 -11.53 10.23
C GLN A 256 -16.46 -10.17 10.92
N PHE A 257 -15.86 -10.03 12.11
CA PHE A 257 -15.74 -8.74 12.79
C PHE A 257 -14.96 -7.72 11.95
N LEU A 258 -13.79 -8.09 11.41
CA LEU A 258 -12.98 -7.21 10.56
C LEU A 258 -13.75 -6.75 9.32
N LYS A 259 -14.54 -7.65 8.72
CA LYS A 259 -15.43 -7.32 7.62
C LYS A 259 -16.51 -6.31 8.03
N GLU A 260 -17.20 -6.54 9.14
CA GLU A 260 -18.21 -5.62 9.65
C GLU A 260 -17.61 -4.25 9.99
N HIS A 261 -16.46 -4.22 10.66
CA HIS A 261 -15.72 -3.00 11.01
C HIS A 261 -15.36 -2.18 9.77
N LEU A 262 -14.89 -2.83 8.70
CA LEU A 262 -14.57 -2.17 7.43
C LEU A 262 -15.83 -1.68 6.68
N HIS A 263 -16.87 -2.51 6.59
CA HIS A 263 -18.07 -2.17 5.81
C HIS A 263 -19.01 -1.17 6.51
N SER A 264 -18.91 -1.01 7.83
CA SER A 264 -19.70 -0.05 8.62
C SER A 264 -18.98 1.30 8.84
N ALA A 265 -17.78 1.47 8.28
CA ALA A 265 -16.94 2.65 8.50
C ALA A 265 -17.24 3.81 7.53
N ASP A 266 -18.51 4.19 7.41
CA ASP A 266 -18.94 5.32 6.57
C ASP A 266 -18.26 6.64 7.01
N ASP A 267 -17.94 6.77 8.30
CA ASP A 267 -17.22 7.89 8.91
C ASP A 267 -15.73 7.97 8.50
N LEU A 268 -15.17 6.87 8.00
CA LEU A 268 -13.76 6.73 7.59
C LEU A 268 -13.59 6.49 6.09
N THR A 269 -14.65 6.74 5.33
CA THR A 269 -14.78 6.39 3.92
C THR A 269 -14.98 7.62 3.05
N VAL A 270 -14.41 7.62 1.85
CA VAL A 270 -14.71 8.58 0.79
C VAL A 270 -15.22 7.83 -0.44
N ARG A 271 -16.32 8.33 -1.01
CA ARG A 271 -16.85 7.87 -2.29
C ARG A 271 -16.60 8.93 -3.34
N TRP A 272 -16.01 8.52 -4.46
CA TRP A 272 -15.73 9.41 -5.58
C TRP A 272 -16.62 9.08 -6.77
N LYS A 273 -17.44 10.06 -7.17
CA LYS A 273 -18.12 10.03 -8.46
C LYS A 273 -17.16 10.49 -9.54
N TRP A 274 -16.83 9.60 -10.46
CA TRP A 274 -15.92 9.91 -11.55
C TRP A 274 -16.53 10.90 -12.54
N ALA A 275 -15.64 11.63 -13.22
CA ALA A 275 -15.92 12.38 -14.44
C ALA A 275 -14.80 12.05 -15.45
N PRO A 276 -15.04 12.17 -16.77
CA PRO A 276 -13.99 11.98 -17.77
C PRO A 276 -12.75 12.85 -17.45
N GLY A 277 -11.55 12.28 -17.60
CA GLY A 277 -10.29 12.96 -17.29
C GLY A 277 -9.98 13.10 -15.81
N SER A 278 -10.86 12.64 -14.90
CA SER A 278 -10.55 12.62 -13.46
C SER A 278 -9.47 11.59 -13.15
N VAL A 279 -8.60 11.92 -12.20
CA VAL A 279 -7.52 11.07 -11.73
C VAL A 279 -7.62 10.90 -10.21
N ALA A 280 -7.38 9.69 -9.73
CA ALA A 280 -7.10 9.41 -8.33
C ALA A 280 -5.70 8.82 -8.19
N ILE A 281 -4.95 9.29 -7.19
CA ILE A 281 -3.68 8.73 -6.76
C ILE A 281 -3.85 8.32 -5.30
N TRP A 282 -3.65 7.05 -4.98
CA TRP A 282 -3.79 6.55 -3.61
C TRP A 282 -2.61 5.71 -3.18
N ASP A 283 -2.45 5.64 -1.86
CA ASP A 283 -1.47 4.78 -1.20
C ASP A 283 -2.16 3.51 -0.69
N ASN A 284 -1.94 2.40 -1.39
CA ASN A 284 -2.48 1.07 -1.09
C ASN A 284 -2.09 0.56 0.30
N ARG A 285 -1.05 1.11 0.94
CA ARG A 285 -0.59 0.68 2.26
C ARG A 285 -1.52 1.16 3.38
N VAL A 286 -2.35 2.17 3.11
CA VAL A 286 -3.21 2.83 4.11
C VAL A 286 -4.70 2.85 3.74
N VAL A 287 -5.10 2.26 2.61
CA VAL A 287 -6.51 2.19 2.18
C VAL A 287 -6.93 0.80 1.72
N ALA A 288 -8.20 0.46 1.96
CA ALA A 288 -8.92 -0.50 1.14
C ALA A 288 -9.84 0.27 0.20
N HIS A 289 -10.05 -0.24 -1.01
CA HIS A 289 -10.96 0.34 -1.98
C HIS A 289 -11.79 -0.71 -2.71
N ARG A 290 -12.91 -0.27 -3.28
CA ARG A 290 -13.74 -1.09 -4.17
C ARG A 290 -14.43 -0.24 -5.22
N ALA A 291 -14.59 -0.81 -6.41
CA ALA A 291 -15.50 -0.26 -7.41
C ALA A 291 -16.95 -0.50 -6.97
N VAL A 292 -17.79 0.52 -7.06
CA VAL A 292 -19.23 0.36 -6.85
C VAL A 292 -19.80 -0.38 -8.06
N PRO A 293 -20.45 -1.53 -7.86
CA PRO A 293 -20.87 -2.38 -8.96
C PRO A 293 -22.09 -1.80 -9.72
N GLY A 294 -22.09 -2.08 -11.03
CA GLY A 294 -22.93 -1.66 -12.18
C GLY A 294 -24.17 -0.78 -12.00
N GLY A 295 -25.25 -1.13 -12.71
CA GLY A 295 -26.42 -0.27 -12.96
C GLY A 295 -26.22 0.68 -14.15
N TYR A 296 -25.21 0.42 -14.99
CA TYR A 296 -24.85 1.21 -16.16
C TYR A 296 -24.28 0.30 -17.25
N ASN A 297 -24.26 0.78 -18.50
CA ASN A 297 -23.65 0.06 -19.61
C ASN A 297 -22.13 -0.08 -19.40
N PRO A 298 -21.57 -1.29 -19.28
CA PRO A 298 -20.15 -1.51 -19.00
C PRO A 298 -19.20 -0.85 -20.01
N GLN A 299 -19.63 -0.67 -21.26
CA GLN A 299 -18.82 -0.06 -22.33
C GLN A 299 -18.55 1.44 -22.10
N GLU A 300 -19.38 2.09 -21.27
CA GLU A 300 -19.27 3.51 -20.94
C GLU A 300 -18.26 3.77 -19.82
N ARG A 301 -17.67 2.73 -19.21
CA ARG A 301 -16.64 2.88 -18.19
C ARG A 301 -15.32 2.31 -18.66
N GLU A 302 -14.32 3.18 -18.79
CA GLU A 302 -12.95 2.76 -19.08
C GLU A 302 -11.96 3.64 -18.32
N GLY A 303 -11.06 3.01 -17.57
CA GLY A 303 -9.95 3.65 -16.88
C GLY A 303 -8.60 3.04 -17.22
N LYS A 304 -7.54 3.82 -17.01
CA LYS A 304 -6.14 3.42 -17.22
C LYS A 304 -5.44 3.46 -15.87
N ARG A 305 -4.93 2.30 -15.44
CA ARG A 305 -4.30 2.13 -14.13
C ARG A 305 -2.83 1.78 -14.28
N THR A 306 -2.04 2.41 -13.43
CA THR A 306 -0.61 2.17 -13.27
C THR A 306 -0.27 2.10 -11.79
N CYS A 307 0.70 1.28 -11.42
CA CYS A 307 1.10 1.11 -10.03
C CYS A 307 2.61 0.88 -9.91
N ILE A 308 3.14 1.10 -8.70
CA ILE A 308 4.55 0.83 -8.37
C ILE A 308 4.65 -0.17 -7.23
N PHE A 309 5.68 -1.01 -7.26
CA PHE A 309 6.01 -1.91 -6.17
C PHE A 309 6.30 -1.14 -4.88
N GLY A 310 5.68 -1.55 -3.79
CA GLY A 310 6.03 -1.12 -2.45
C GLY A 310 7.06 -2.03 -1.80
N GLU A 311 7.38 -1.70 -0.55
CA GLU A 311 8.14 -2.57 0.34
C GLU A 311 7.31 -3.78 0.78
N LYS A 312 7.99 -4.84 1.23
CA LYS A 312 7.33 -5.94 1.91
C LYS A 312 6.63 -5.41 3.17
N PRO A 313 5.34 -5.74 3.40
CA PRO A 313 4.64 -5.31 4.61
C PRO A 313 5.36 -5.79 5.87
N PHE A 314 5.54 -4.87 6.81
CA PHE A 314 6.16 -5.14 8.11
C PHE A 314 5.37 -4.47 9.22
N PHE A 315 5.53 -4.98 10.43
CA PHE A 315 4.99 -4.38 11.65
C PHE A 315 6.18 -3.94 12.52
N ASP A 316 6.16 -2.67 12.92
CA ASP A 316 7.16 -2.09 13.81
C ASP A 316 6.46 -1.65 15.10
N GLN A 317 6.75 -2.37 16.19
CA GLN A 317 6.17 -2.13 17.50
C GLN A 317 6.79 -0.90 18.20
N VAL A 318 8.01 -0.51 17.81
CA VAL A 318 8.77 0.55 18.49
C VAL A 318 8.48 1.91 17.88
N GLU A 319 8.55 2.01 16.56
CA GLU A 319 8.35 3.28 15.85
C GLU A 319 6.90 3.47 15.37
N GLY A 320 6.08 2.42 15.35
CA GLY A 320 4.71 2.48 14.87
C GLY A 320 3.79 3.30 15.78
N VAL A 321 3.12 4.31 15.23
CA VAL A 321 2.19 5.19 15.97
C VAL A 321 0.75 5.05 15.49
N LYS A 322 -0.21 5.40 16.34
CA LYS A 322 -1.61 5.50 15.94
C LYS A 322 -1.86 6.76 15.10
N LEU A 323 -2.95 6.78 14.34
CA LEU A 323 -3.31 7.96 13.55
C LEU A 323 -3.55 9.19 14.44
N SER A 324 -4.21 9.03 15.59
CA SER A 324 -4.47 10.06 16.60
C SER A 324 -3.19 10.66 17.23
N GLU A 325 -2.11 9.88 17.24
CA GLU A 325 -0.80 10.27 17.77
C GLU A 325 0.06 10.95 16.69
N TYR A 326 -0.23 10.72 15.42
CA TYR A 326 0.52 11.27 14.30
C TYR A 326 0.43 12.80 14.24
N LYS A 327 1.57 13.48 14.33
CA LYS A 327 1.69 14.95 14.25
C LYS A 327 2.22 15.45 12.91
N GLY A 328 2.18 14.61 11.87
CA GLY A 328 2.90 14.84 10.61
C GLY A 328 4.26 14.14 10.62
N ARG A 329 4.93 14.14 9.47
CA ARG A 329 6.25 13.55 9.33
C ARG A 329 7.26 14.34 10.19
N PRO A 330 8.13 13.69 10.99
CA PRO A 330 9.18 14.39 11.71
C PRO A 330 10.05 15.19 10.73
N SER A 331 10.16 16.50 10.94
CA SER A 331 11.09 17.34 10.20
C SER A 331 12.50 16.82 10.44
N VAL A 332 13.21 16.40 9.39
CA VAL A 332 14.65 16.15 9.52
C VAL A 332 15.28 17.52 9.68
N THR A 333 15.57 17.92 10.91
CA THR A 333 16.40 19.09 11.18
C THR A 333 17.79 18.76 10.63
N VAL A 334 18.09 19.18 9.40
CA VAL A 334 19.45 19.15 8.88
C VAL A 334 20.23 20.19 9.68
N THR A 335 20.85 19.76 10.77
CA THR A 335 21.90 20.55 11.41
C THR A 335 23.08 20.57 10.45
N ASN A 336 23.16 21.63 9.64
CA ASN A 336 24.38 21.97 8.92
C ASN A 336 25.47 22.30 9.96
N GLY A 337 26.18 21.27 10.41
CA GLY A 337 27.35 21.39 11.27
C GLY A 337 28.55 21.87 10.45
N THR A 338 28.65 23.18 10.25
CA THR A 338 29.90 23.86 9.89
C THR A 338 30.29 24.82 11.00
N ASN A 339 31.18 24.38 11.89
CA ASN A 339 32.53 24.94 12.04
C ASN A 339 33.17 24.47 13.35
N GLY A 340 34.40 23.96 13.20
CA GLY A 340 35.26 23.65 14.32
C GLY A 340 35.99 24.87 14.89
N THR A 341 36.68 24.56 15.98
CA THR A 341 37.85 25.19 16.61
C THR A 341 37.67 26.32 17.64
N ASN A 342 38.12 25.93 18.84
CA ASN A 342 38.94 26.66 19.81
C ASN A 342 38.28 27.60 20.81
N GLY A 343 38.60 27.40 22.10
CA GLY A 343 38.64 28.47 23.07
C GLY A 343 38.29 28.08 24.50
N THR A 344 39.30 27.69 25.26
CA THR A 344 39.33 27.50 26.72
C THR A 344 38.73 28.62 27.59
N LYS A 345 38.32 28.20 28.80
CA LYS A 345 38.57 28.80 30.15
C LYS A 345 37.39 29.37 30.96
N GLU A 346 37.24 28.75 32.13
CA GLU A 346 37.13 29.31 33.49
C GLU A 346 35.83 30.02 34.00
N THR A 347 35.28 29.36 35.03
CA THR A 347 34.93 29.85 36.39
C THR A 347 33.56 30.47 36.71
N ASN A 348 33.00 29.86 37.76
CA ASN A 348 32.29 30.39 38.94
C ASN A 348 31.00 31.20 38.79
N GLY A 349 29.99 30.82 39.58
CA GLY A 349 28.86 31.69 39.89
C GLY A 349 27.69 31.00 40.58
N THR A 350 27.82 30.84 41.89
CA THR A 350 26.81 30.49 42.91
C THR A 350 25.43 31.15 42.80
N ASN A 351 24.40 30.41 43.25
CA ASN A 351 23.33 30.75 44.22
C ASN A 351 21.92 30.39 43.75
N GLY A 352 21.11 29.85 44.69
CA GLY A 352 19.66 29.88 44.57
C GLY A 352 18.93 28.72 45.23
N THR A 353 18.80 28.79 46.54
CA THR A 353 18.11 27.90 47.46
C THR A 353 16.57 27.89 47.37
N ASN A 354 15.99 26.80 47.89
CA ASN A 354 14.72 26.64 48.62
C ASN A 354 13.48 26.10 47.88
N GLY A 355 12.90 25.06 48.48
CA GLY A 355 11.50 24.64 48.26
C GLY A 355 11.22 23.19 48.66
N GLU A 356 11.31 22.88 49.96
CA GLU A 356 10.91 21.60 50.56
C GLU A 356 9.40 21.33 50.54
N HIS A 357 9.08 20.02 50.62
CA HIS A 357 7.95 19.32 51.28
C HIS A 357 7.26 18.31 50.34
N ALA A 358 6.96 17.06 50.72
CA ALA A 358 7.29 16.23 51.88
C ALA A 358 6.80 14.78 51.62
N ALA A 359 7.39 13.84 52.36
CA ALA A 359 6.87 12.55 52.84
C ALA A 359 6.78 11.38 51.82
N ALA A 360 7.67 10.37 51.93
CA ALA A 360 7.56 9.16 52.78
C ALA A 360 6.95 7.99 51.96
N THR A 361 7.43 6.73 51.93
CA THR A 361 8.21 5.91 52.86
C THR A 361 8.67 4.63 52.13
N ARG A 362 9.81 4.07 52.58
CA ARG A 362 10.20 2.63 52.69
C ARG A 362 10.35 1.75 51.45
N GLY A 363 11.47 1.02 51.44
CA GLY A 363 11.59 -0.31 50.81
C GLY A 363 13.02 -0.68 50.41
N GLU A 364 13.69 -1.45 51.26
CA GLU A 364 15.10 -1.86 51.15
C GLU A 364 15.38 -2.98 50.11
N ASN A 365 16.66 -3.02 49.70
CA ASN A 365 17.52 -4.18 49.43
C ASN A 365 17.47 -4.97 48.10
N GLY A 366 18.64 -4.93 47.43
CA GLY A 366 19.48 -6.12 47.18
C GLY A 366 19.30 -6.81 45.82
N SER A 367 20.08 -6.51 44.78
CA SER A 367 21.45 -7.00 44.51
C SER A 367 21.60 -8.54 44.55
N THR A 368 21.83 -9.18 43.40
CA THR A 368 23.09 -9.88 43.04
C THR A 368 22.95 -10.74 41.77
N SER A 369 23.82 -10.49 40.79
CA SER A 369 24.40 -11.48 39.83
C SER A 369 25.43 -12.36 40.59
N PRO A 370 26.15 -13.38 40.03
CA PRO A 370 26.56 -13.59 38.62
C PRO A 370 26.81 -15.07 38.17
N ASN A 371 27.51 -15.20 37.03
CA ASN A 371 28.23 -16.34 36.41
C ASN A 371 27.50 -16.97 35.21
N GLY A 372 28.08 -17.19 34.02
CA GLY A 372 29.48 -17.15 33.56
C GLY A 372 29.80 -18.42 32.74
N HIS A 373 30.65 -18.30 31.70
CA HIS A 373 31.17 -19.32 30.74
C HIS A 373 30.37 -19.43 29.43
N GLY A 374 30.94 -19.48 28.22
CA GLY A 374 32.34 -19.58 27.75
C GLY A 374 32.42 -20.50 26.51
N GLY A 375 33.14 -20.09 25.45
CA GLY A 375 33.49 -20.89 24.26
C GLY A 375 32.47 -20.78 23.10
N GLU A 376 32.81 -20.76 21.81
CA GLU A 376 34.08 -20.97 21.11
C GLU A 376 33.93 -20.45 19.67
N ALA A 377 35.05 -20.07 19.05
CA ALA A 377 35.14 -19.55 17.68
C ALA A 377 35.16 -20.67 16.63
N GLY A 378 34.68 -20.38 15.42
CA GLY A 378 34.80 -21.25 14.26
C GLY A 378 34.68 -20.46 12.95
N ASP A 379 35.83 -20.02 12.44
CA ASP A 379 36.06 -19.60 11.06
C ASP A 379 35.76 -20.76 10.10
N ILE A 380 34.99 -20.52 9.02
CA ILE A 380 35.20 -21.24 7.74
C ILE A 380 35.03 -20.28 6.56
N THR A 381 36.04 -20.36 5.72
CA THR A 381 36.40 -19.54 4.56
C THR A 381 35.55 -19.81 3.32
N VAL A 382 35.52 -18.79 2.47
CA VAL A 382 34.99 -18.71 1.11
C VAL A 382 35.69 -19.69 0.15
N GLN A 383 34.93 -20.34 -0.74
CA GLN A 383 35.43 -20.80 -2.04
C GLN A 383 34.44 -20.46 -3.16
N GLU A 384 34.93 -19.60 -4.07
CA GLU A 384 34.38 -19.33 -5.39
C GLU A 384 34.53 -20.56 -6.30
N SER A 385 33.58 -20.75 -7.23
CA SER A 385 33.89 -21.39 -8.50
C SER A 385 33.07 -20.78 -9.62
N GLU A 386 33.78 -20.05 -10.49
CA GLU A 386 33.35 -19.68 -11.83
C GLU A 386 33.19 -20.93 -12.69
N LYS A 387 32.14 -20.97 -13.54
CA LYS A 387 32.22 -21.66 -14.83
C LYS A 387 31.39 -20.92 -15.87
N ALA A 388 32.12 -20.22 -16.74
CA ALA A 388 31.65 -19.76 -18.02
C ALA A 388 31.55 -20.94 -19.01
N SER A 389 30.49 -20.96 -19.82
CA SER A 389 30.48 -21.65 -21.11
C SER A 389 29.55 -20.89 -22.04
N GLY A 390 30.12 -20.14 -22.97
CA GLY A 390 29.40 -19.61 -24.13
C GLY A 390 29.24 -20.68 -25.20
N VAL A 391 28.14 -20.59 -25.95
CA VAL A 391 28.03 -21.12 -27.32
C VAL A 391 27.16 -20.17 -28.15
N THR A 392 27.86 -19.55 -29.08
CA THR A 392 27.52 -19.02 -30.42
C THR A 392 26.09 -19.06 -30.96
N GLN A 393 25.77 -17.93 -31.62
CA GLN A 393 24.73 -17.71 -32.62
C GLN A 393 24.69 -18.83 -33.66
N ASP A 394 23.46 -19.17 -34.09
CA ASP A 394 23.26 -19.67 -35.44
C ASP A 394 22.02 -19.01 -36.07
N ASN A 395 22.20 -18.63 -37.32
CA ASN A 395 21.37 -17.71 -38.08
C ASN A 395 20.85 -18.49 -39.29
N THR A 396 19.59 -18.92 -39.31
CA THR A 396 18.98 -19.47 -40.54
C THR A 396 17.53 -19.04 -40.72
N SER A 397 17.29 -18.64 -41.97
CA SER A 397 16.08 -18.18 -42.63
C SER A 397 15.04 -19.27 -42.89
N ASN A 398 13.75 -18.92 -42.79
CA ASN A 398 12.66 -19.27 -43.75
C ASN A 398 11.34 -18.68 -43.21
N ALA A 399 10.71 -17.71 -43.87
CA ALA A 399 9.82 -17.84 -45.03
C ALA A 399 8.45 -18.48 -44.70
N ASN A 400 7.44 -17.61 -44.63
CA ASN A 400 6.05 -17.72 -45.13
C ASN A 400 5.16 -18.93 -44.76
N VAL A 401 3.93 -18.63 -44.32
CA VAL A 401 2.63 -19.00 -44.93
C VAL A 401 1.50 -18.74 -43.89
N GLY A 402 0.57 -17.83 -44.21
CA GLY A 402 -0.76 -17.73 -43.57
C GLY A 402 -1.75 -18.72 -44.20
N PRO A 403 -3.08 -18.59 -44.07
CA PRO A 403 -3.89 -17.51 -43.48
C PRO A 403 -4.28 -17.72 -42.01
#